data_AF-A0A0Q5HDZ7-F1
#
_entry.id   AF-A0A0Q5HDZ7-F1
#
_cell.length_a   1.000
_cell.length_b   1.000
_cell.length_c   1.000
_cell.angle_alpha   90.00
_cell.angle_beta   90.00
_cell.angle_gamma   90.00
#
_symmetry.space_group_name_H-M   'P 1'
#
loop_
_entity.id
_entity.type
_entity.pdbx_description
1 polymer ?
#
loop_
_entity_poly.entity_id
_entity_poly.type
_entity_poly.pdbx_seq_one_letter_code
_entity_poly.pdbx_strand_id
1 'polypeptide(L)'
;MNPDPILLGFLLLLAGLPLGNAAQAASLSFSHYDWEIACDNTRTCRAAGYHSESGERLEEDGESEQLPVSVLLTRKAGPREPVQAEFQIGNPGEGETFDGWPATMTLTLRIDGKPVDKTVIRQGKWTTRLGSQPTALLLAALLKQSSIAWSDGKRTWRLSDKGAAAVLLKMDEFQGRLGTPGALTRKGKEDENSVLPPLPAPVVQAAPVPADDRVQLPRATLNSLRSALRASTKDCEKPEPGESQPELHVRRLSATKLLASMPCWAGAYNTGEAYWVVNAKPPYAPELLTLDATDYSAGKLDASQKGRGIGDCWSFDERVWTGQRFVQTSQGTTGKCMNIAAGGAWSLPLLVTTVRPAPGTRP
;
A
#
# COMPACT_ATOMS: atom_id res chain seq x y z
N MET A 1 -1.53 75.79 35.77
CA MET A 1 -1.30 74.80 36.82
C MET A 1 -1.21 73.44 36.14
N ASN A 2 -0.06 72.78 36.29
CA ASN A 2 0.36 71.43 35.88
C ASN A 2 0.04 70.90 34.47
N PRO A 3 1.07 70.52 33.67
CA PRO A 3 0.89 69.60 32.55
C PRO A 3 1.00 68.14 33.02
N ASP A 4 0.06 67.30 32.62
CA ASP A 4 0.11 65.85 32.78
C ASP A 4 0.86 65.18 31.61
N PRO A 5 1.50 64.01 31.84
CA PRO A 5 2.59 63.51 30.99
C PRO A 5 2.10 62.65 29.82
N ILE A 6 2.85 62.74 28.72
CA ILE A 6 2.72 61.91 27.52
C ILE A 6 3.23 60.49 27.83
N LEU A 7 2.33 59.51 27.83
CA LEU A 7 2.68 58.08 27.92
C LEU A 7 2.90 57.53 26.49
N LEU A 8 4.17 57.26 26.13
CA LEU A 8 4.52 56.52 24.91
C LEU A 8 4.11 55.05 25.07
N GLY A 9 3.06 54.62 24.38
CA GLY A 9 2.72 53.21 24.22
C GLY A 9 3.53 52.58 23.09
N PHE A 10 4.48 51.70 23.42
CA PHE A 10 5.15 50.81 22.47
C PHE A 10 4.15 49.73 22.01
N LEU A 11 3.69 49.82 20.74
CA LEU A 11 2.92 48.77 20.09
C LEU A 11 3.90 47.68 19.58
N LEU A 12 4.03 46.58 20.32
CA LEU A 12 4.70 45.36 19.84
C LEU A 12 3.81 44.67 18.80
N LEU A 13 4.14 44.82 17.51
CA LEU A 13 3.59 43.97 16.44
C LEU A 13 4.18 42.56 16.57
N LEU A 14 3.40 41.64 17.16
CA LEU A 14 3.62 40.20 17.05
C LEU A 14 3.27 39.77 15.61
N ALA A 15 4.30 39.67 14.76
CA ALA A 15 4.20 38.98 13.47
C ALA A 15 3.95 37.48 13.72
N GLY A 16 2.68 37.07 13.68
CA GLY A 16 2.31 35.65 13.67
C GLY A 16 2.81 35.01 12.38
N LEU A 17 3.85 34.17 12.48
CA LEU A 17 4.23 33.27 11.39
C LEU A 17 3.06 32.31 11.13
N PRO A 18 2.61 32.14 9.88
CA PRO A 18 1.63 31.12 9.58
C PRO A 18 2.30 29.76 9.83
N LEU A 19 1.81 29.03 10.82
CA LEU A 19 2.05 27.59 10.91
C LEU A 19 1.46 27.00 9.64
N GLY A 20 2.32 26.73 8.66
CA GLY A 20 1.93 26.04 7.45
C GLY A 20 1.34 24.70 7.84
N ASN A 21 0.02 24.56 7.69
CA ASN A 21 -0.60 23.26 7.59
C ASN A 21 0.06 22.58 6.39
N ALA A 22 0.98 21.65 6.65
CA ALA A 22 1.43 20.72 5.64
C ALA A 22 0.18 19.98 5.19
N ALA A 23 -0.39 20.39 4.06
CA ALA A 23 -1.50 19.70 3.44
C ALA A 23 -1.05 18.26 3.25
N GLN A 24 -1.72 17.34 3.97
CA GLN A 24 -1.47 15.93 3.82
C GLN A 24 -1.69 15.61 2.34
N ALA A 25 -0.67 15.10 1.66
CA ALA A 25 -0.78 14.79 0.25
C ALA A 25 -1.96 13.83 0.07
N ALA A 26 -2.89 14.16 -0.83
CA ALA A 26 -3.94 13.24 -1.22
C ALA A 26 -3.27 11.98 -1.78
N SER A 27 -3.70 10.80 -1.33
CA SER A 27 -3.44 9.53 -2.01
C SER A 27 -4.60 9.20 -2.95
N LEU A 28 -4.37 8.29 -3.89
CA LEU A 28 -5.40 7.86 -4.83
C LEU A 28 -5.36 6.34 -4.96
N SER A 29 -6.52 5.70 -4.83
CA SER A 29 -6.75 4.33 -5.27
C SER A 29 -7.88 4.33 -6.29
N PHE A 30 -7.70 3.63 -7.41
CA PHE A 30 -8.71 3.50 -8.44
C PHE A 30 -8.54 2.18 -9.19
N SER A 31 -9.65 1.53 -9.53
CA SER A 31 -9.65 0.32 -10.35
C SER A 31 -10.70 0.40 -11.44
N HIS A 32 -10.41 -0.20 -12.58
CA HIS A 32 -11.32 -0.24 -13.72
C HIS A 32 -10.98 -1.45 -14.59
N TYR A 33 -11.93 -2.40 -14.72
CA TYR A 33 -11.73 -3.68 -15.38
C TYR A 33 -10.46 -4.40 -14.89
N ASP A 34 -9.52 -4.72 -15.79
CA ASP A 34 -8.34 -5.54 -15.48
C ASP A 34 -7.14 -4.71 -15.02
N TRP A 35 -7.36 -3.44 -14.69
CA TRP A 35 -6.33 -2.49 -14.27
C TRP A 35 -6.69 -1.80 -12.96
N GLU A 36 -5.66 -1.44 -12.20
CA GLU A 36 -5.77 -0.61 -10.99
C GLU A 36 -4.58 0.32 -10.83
N ILE A 37 -4.71 1.33 -9.98
CA ILE A 37 -3.65 2.29 -9.67
C ILE A 37 -3.70 2.71 -8.22
N ALA A 38 -2.52 2.80 -7.62
CA ALA A 38 -2.27 3.48 -6.36
C ALA A 38 -1.27 4.62 -6.58
N CYS A 39 -1.62 5.83 -6.15
CA CYS A 39 -0.67 6.94 -6.02
C CYS A 39 -0.48 7.26 -4.55
N ASP A 40 0.78 7.21 -4.10
CA ASP A 40 1.14 7.44 -2.71
C ASP A 40 1.24 8.93 -2.36
N ASN A 41 1.40 9.22 -1.07
CA ASN A 41 1.59 10.55 -0.51
C ASN A 41 2.88 11.29 -0.96
N THR A 42 3.79 10.64 -1.71
CA THR A 42 4.92 11.31 -2.38
C THR A 42 4.60 11.76 -3.80
N ARG A 43 3.36 11.46 -4.22
CA ARG A 43 2.83 11.55 -5.57
C ARG A 43 3.39 10.55 -6.57
N THR A 44 4.02 9.46 -6.11
CA THR A 44 4.45 8.38 -7.00
C THR A 44 3.26 7.48 -7.30
N CYS A 45 2.98 7.26 -8.59
CA CYS A 45 1.88 6.43 -9.05
C CYS A 45 2.39 5.07 -9.55
N ARG A 46 1.63 4.02 -9.23
CA ARG A 46 1.86 2.63 -9.62
C ARG A 46 0.56 2.07 -10.19
N ALA A 47 0.52 1.82 -11.49
CA ALA A 47 -0.61 1.21 -12.18
C ALA A 47 -0.29 -0.25 -12.51
N ALA A 48 -1.11 -1.18 -12.01
CA ALA A 48 -0.98 -2.60 -12.27
C ALA A 48 -2.04 -3.05 -13.27
N GLY A 49 -1.62 -3.82 -14.28
CA GLY A 49 -2.48 -4.46 -15.26
C GLY A 49 -2.36 -5.97 -15.19
N TYR A 50 -3.44 -6.68 -15.47
CA TYR A 50 -3.51 -8.13 -15.36
C TYR A 50 -4.01 -8.76 -16.68
N HIS A 51 -3.99 -10.09 -16.73
CA HIS A 51 -4.76 -10.81 -17.73
C HIS A 51 -6.27 -10.66 -17.47
N SER A 52 -7.09 -10.98 -18.47
CA SER A 52 -8.56 -10.93 -18.34
C SER A 52 -9.07 -12.00 -17.37
N GLU A 53 -9.87 -11.60 -16.38
CA GLU A 53 -10.50 -12.54 -15.44
C GLU A 53 -11.57 -13.42 -16.13
N SER A 54 -12.23 -12.89 -17.16
CA SER A 54 -13.33 -13.58 -17.86
C SER A 54 -12.90 -14.83 -18.62
N GLY A 55 -11.59 -15.12 -18.70
CA GLY A 55 -11.07 -16.28 -19.42
C GLY A 55 -11.63 -16.37 -20.85
N GLU A 56 -11.94 -15.23 -21.48
CA GLU A 56 -12.41 -15.15 -22.87
C GLU A 56 -11.44 -15.97 -23.73
N ARG A 57 -11.81 -17.23 -23.95
CA ARG A 57 -11.15 -18.14 -24.86
C ARG A 57 -11.19 -17.43 -26.18
N LEU A 58 -10.04 -16.93 -26.63
CA LEU A 58 -9.91 -16.52 -28.02
C LEU A 58 -10.07 -17.81 -28.82
N GLU A 59 -11.29 -18.06 -29.28
CA GLU A 59 -11.70 -19.29 -29.97
C GLU A 59 -10.90 -19.55 -31.27
N GLU A 60 -10.13 -18.56 -31.73
CA GLU A 60 -9.30 -18.66 -32.94
C GLU A 60 -7.96 -19.38 -32.70
N ASP A 61 -7.47 -19.46 -31.45
CA ASP A 61 -6.16 -20.02 -31.13
C ASP A 61 -6.35 -21.24 -30.21
N GLY A 62 -6.76 -22.37 -30.79
CA GLY A 62 -7.08 -23.63 -30.10
C GLY A 62 -6.32 -23.88 -28.79
N GLU A 63 -7.06 -24.17 -27.73
CA GLU A 63 -6.59 -24.63 -26.40
C GLU A 63 -5.41 -23.86 -25.77
N SER A 64 -5.19 -22.59 -26.09
CA SER A 64 -4.18 -21.81 -25.35
C SER A 64 -4.74 -21.38 -23.98
N GLU A 65 -4.35 -22.09 -22.93
CA GLU A 65 -4.64 -21.72 -21.54
C GLU A 65 -4.10 -20.31 -21.25
N GLN A 66 -4.97 -19.41 -20.76
CA GLN A 66 -4.56 -18.07 -20.35
C GLN A 66 -3.64 -18.18 -19.13
N LEU A 67 -2.34 -17.97 -19.34
CA LEU A 67 -1.39 -18.02 -18.24
C LEU A 67 -1.43 -16.72 -17.42
N PRO A 68 -1.32 -16.79 -16.08
CA PRO A 68 -1.34 -15.62 -15.22
C PRO A 68 -0.18 -14.68 -15.56
N VAL A 69 -0.48 -13.40 -15.75
CA VAL A 69 0.49 -12.36 -16.08
C VAL A 69 0.07 -11.02 -15.52
N SER A 70 1.05 -10.18 -15.18
CA SER A 70 0.84 -8.81 -14.77
C SER A 70 1.96 -7.88 -15.22
N VAL A 71 1.63 -6.60 -15.39
CA VAL A 71 2.58 -5.51 -15.63
C VAL A 71 2.38 -4.43 -14.58
N LEU A 72 3.48 -3.87 -14.07
CA LEU A 72 3.48 -2.70 -13.21
C LEU A 72 4.08 -1.50 -13.95
N LEU A 73 3.34 -0.40 -14.02
CA LEU A 73 3.76 0.89 -14.54
C LEU A 73 3.97 1.86 -13.39
N THR A 74 5.21 2.26 -13.14
CA THR A 74 5.56 3.21 -12.08
C THR A 74 6.01 4.55 -12.65
N ARG A 75 5.43 5.66 -12.18
CA ARG A 75 5.88 7.02 -12.52
C ARG A 75 6.00 7.88 -11.27
N LYS A 76 7.21 8.40 -11.02
CA LYS A 76 7.44 9.42 -10.00
C LYS A 76 6.79 10.74 -10.42
N ALA A 77 6.42 11.57 -9.46
CA ALA A 77 5.98 12.93 -9.73
C ALA A 77 7.17 13.85 -10.07
N GLY A 78 6.87 14.94 -10.77
CA GLY A 78 7.85 15.91 -11.24
C GLY A 78 8.04 15.91 -12.77
N PRO A 79 8.69 16.96 -13.29
CA PRO A 79 8.88 17.16 -14.73
C PRO A 79 9.78 16.09 -15.33
N ARG A 80 9.45 15.59 -16.52
CA ARG A 80 10.29 14.67 -17.31
C ARG A 80 10.57 13.31 -16.65
N GLU A 81 9.88 12.96 -15.56
CA GLU A 81 9.95 11.62 -14.98
C GLU A 81 9.33 10.57 -15.94
N PRO A 82 10.09 9.55 -16.37
CA PRO A 82 9.58 8.53 -17.28
C PRO A 82 8.73 7.49 -16.55
N VAL A 83 7.79 6.88 -17.26
CA VAL A 83 7.16 5.65 -16.80
C VAL A 83 8.16 4.50 -16.91
N GLN A 84 8.28 3.71 -15.85
CA GLN A 84 9.04 2.48 -15.82
C GLN A 84 8.05 1.31 -15.84
N ALA A 85 8.33 0.29 -16.65
CA ALA A 85 7.51 -0.91 -16.70
C ALA A 85 8.27 -2.13 -16.17
N GLU A 86 7.59 -2.92 -15.34
CA GLU A 86 8.00 -4.24 -14.91
C GLU A 86 6.96 -5.25 -15.36
N PHE A 87 7.42 -6.42 -15.76
CA PHE A 87 6.60 -7.51 -16.26
C PHE A 87 6.82 -8.73 -15.37
N GLN A 88 5.72 -9.39 -15.01
CA GLN A 88 5.72 -10.60 -14.19
C GLN A 88 4.83 -11.66 -14.82
N ILE A 89 5.36 -12.88 -14.90
CA ILE A 89 4.55 -14.06 -15.14
C ILE A 89 4.17 -14.68 -13.81
N GLY A 90 2.92 -15.11 -13.71
CA GLY A 90 2.41 -15.69 -12.50
C GLY A 90 2.71 -17.18 -12.37
N ASN A 91 2.69 -17.61 -11.12
CA ASN A 91 2.83 -18.97 -10.66
C ASN A 91 1.52 -19.31 -9.95
N PRO A 92 0.54 -19.89 -10.66
CA PRO A 92 -0.67 -20.43 -10.03
C PRO A 92 -0.27 -21.72 -9.33
N GLY A 93 0.36 -21.58 -8.17
CA GLY A 93 0.79 -22.69 -7.34
C GLY A 93 -0.43 -23.45 -6.84
N GLU A 94 -0.70 -24.60 -7.45
CA GLU A 94 -1.06 -25.86 -6.82
C GLU A 94 -1.14 -26.95 -7.91
N GLY A 95 -0.27 -27.96 -7.85
CA GLY A 95 -0.35 -29.17 -8.69
C GLY A 95 0.59 -29.25 -9.90
N GLU A 96 1.03 -28.12 -10.47
CA GLU A 96 2.08 -28.13 -11.50
C GLU A 96 3.41 -27.73 -10.88
N THR A 97 4.25 -28.72 -10.56
CA THR A 97 5.61 -28.42 -10.15
C THR A 97 6.36 -27.79 -11.32
N PHE A 98 6.98 -26.62 -11.07
CA PHE A 98 7.85 -25.91 -12.02
C PHE A 98 9.10 -26.71 -12.42
N ASP A 99 9.22 -27.96 -11.98
CA ASP A 99 10.24 -28.93 -12.37
C ASP A 99 10.33 -29.10 -13.89
N GLY A 100 9.26 -28.78 -14.63
CA GLY A 100 9.23 -28.81 -16.10
C GLY A 100 9.60 -27.52 -16.83
N TRP A 101 9.74 -26.37 -16.14
CA TRP A 101 10.06 -25.10 -16.81
C TRP A 101 11.58 -24.87 -16.88
N PRO A 102 12.09 -24.29 -17.98
CA PRO A 102 13.52 -23.96 -18.07
C PRO A 102 13.93 -22.96 -16.99
N ALA A 103 15.13 -23.14 -16.41
CA ALA A 103 15.71 -22.20 -15.44
C ALA A 103 15.81 -20.75 -15.96
N THR A 104 15.90 -20.58 -17.28
CA THR A 104 15.84 -19.30 -17.97
C THR A 104 14.93 -19.40 -19.18
N MET A 105 13.96 -18.50 -19.27
CA MET A 105 12.99 -18.42 -20.37
C MET A 105 13.20 -17.10 -21.12
N THR A 106 13.24 -17.18 -22.45
CA THR A 106 13.26 -15.99 -23.31
C THR A 106 11.90 -15.85 -23.97
N LEU A 107 11.15 -14.82 -23.57
CA LEU A 107 9.83 -14.51 -24.09
C LEU A 107 9.96 -13.42 -25.14
N THR A 108 9.19 -13.49 -26.21
CA THR A 108 9.06 -12.41 -27.18
C THR A 108 7.78 -11.63 -26.86
N LEU A 109 7.91 -10.34 -26.53
CA LEU A 109 6.77 -9.42 -26.48
C LEU A 109 6.26 -9.20 -27.90
N ARG A 110 4.97 -9.42 -28.09
CA ARG A 110 4.22 -9.11 -29.31
C ARG A 110 3.10 -8.14 -29.01
N ILE A 111 2.96 -7.14 -29.88
CA ILE A 111 1.84 -6.20 -29.89
C ILE A 111 1.20 -6.30 -31.27
N ASP A 112 -0.09 -6.64 -31.32
CA ASP A 112 -0.85 -6.88 -32.55
C ASP A 112 -0.12 -7.86 -33.50
N GLY A 113 0.39 -8.95 -32.93
CA GLY A 113 1.16 -9.99 -33.63
C GLY A 113 2.61 -9.64 -33.99
N LYS A 114 3.00 -8.36 -33.93
CA LYS A 114 4.34 -7.90 -34.29
C LYS A 114 5.33 -8.06 -33.13
N PRO A 115 6.50 -8.68 -33.33
CA PRO A 115 7.51 -8.78 -32.28
C PRO A 115 8.10 -7.41 -31.94
N VAL A 116 8.18 -7.10 -30.65
CA VAL A 116 8.63 -5.80 -30.11
C VAL A 116 9.95 -5.95 -29.36
N ASP A 117 10.07 -6.95 -28.50
CA ASP A 117 11.24 -7.12 -27.62
C ASP A 117 11.44 -8.58 -27.19
N LYS A 118 12.64 -8.90 -26.71
CA LYS A 118 12.93 -10.17 -26.03
C LYS A 118 13.13 -9.93 -24.54
N THR A 119 12.27 -10.54 -23.73
CA THR A 119 12.23 -10.44 -22.28
C THR A 119 12.74 -11.74 -21.66
N VAL A 120 13.73 -11.65 -20.76
CA VAL A 120 14.29 -12.84 -20.08
C VAL A 120 13.71 -12.95 -18.67
N ILE A 121 13.15 -14.12 -18.35
CA ILE A 121 12.65 -14.50 -17.03
C ILE A 121 13.50 -15.64 -16.48
N ARG A 122 13.75 -15.65 -15.18
CA ARG A 122 14.54 -16.69 -14.50
C ARG A 122 13.72 -17.34 -13.41
N GLN A 123 13.91 -18.64 -13.21
CA GLN A 123 13.26 -19.36 -12.12
C GLN A 123 13.65 -18.73 -10.77
N GLY A 124 12.67 -18.62 -9.85
CA GLY A 124 12.84 -17.91 -8.57
C GLY A 124 12.81 -16.38 -8.70
N LYS A 125 12.88 -15.83 -9.92
CA LYS A 125 12.69 -14.41 -10.21
C LYS A 125 11.78 -14.26 -11.43
N TRP A 126 10.48 -14.39 -11.18
CA TRP A 126 9.41 -14.35 -12.19
C TRP A 126 9.06 -12.94 -12.69
N THR A 127 9.87 -11.95 -12.30
CA THR A 127 9.68 -10.53 -12.63
C THR A 127 10.93 -9.96 -13.29
N THR A 128 10.75 -9.10 -14.29
CA THR A 128 11.84 -8.37 -14.94
C THR A 128 11.41 -6.98 -15.39
N ARG A 129 12.39 -6.09 -15.54
CA ARG A 129 12.16 -4.71 -15.99
C ARG A 129 12.23 -4.65 -17.52
N LEU A 130 11.29 -3.93 -18.12
CA LEU A 130 11.30 -3.67 -19.57
C LEU A 130 12.22 -2.49 -19.91
N GLY A 131 12.82 -2.52 -21.10
CA GLY A 131 13.57 -1.38 -21.64
C GLY A 131 12.67 -0.17 -21.93
N SER A 132 13.28 1.00 -22.15
CA SER A 132 12.55 2.25 -22.43
C SER A 132 11.72 2.18 -23.72
N GLN A 133 12.28 1.63 -24.81
CA GLN A 133 11.56 1.48 -26.08
C GLN A 133 10.37 0.49 -25.98
N PRO A 134 10.55 -0.74 -25.45
CA PRO A 134 9.43 -1.64 -25.20
C PRO A 134 8.35 -1.03 -24.29
N THR A 135 8.76 -0.28 -23.25
CA THR A 135 7.84 0.43 -22.35
C THR A 135 6.99 1.46 -23.11
N ALA A 136 7.61 2.27 -23.97
CA ALA A 136 6.90 3.28 -24.75
C ALA A 136 5.89 2.65 -25.74
N LEU A 137 6.27 1.54 -26.38
CA LEU A 137 5.39 0.80 -27.29
C LEU A 137 4.22 0.13 -26.54
N LEU A 138 4.49 -0.45 -25.37
CA LEU A 138 3.46 -1.00 -24.50
C LEU A 138 2.45 0.07 -24.08
N LEU A 139 2.92 1.23 -23.61
CA LEU A 139 2.06 2.36 -23.24
C LEU A 139 1.18 2.81 -24.42
N ALA A 140 1.73 2.87 -25.63
CA ALA A 140 0.96 3.25 -26.82
C ALA A 140 -0.13 2.23 -27.19
N ALA A 141 0.11 0.94 -26.94
CA ALA A 141 -0.86 -0.13 -27.15
C ALA A 141 -2.00 -0.07 -26.13
N LEU A 142 -1.69 0.17 -24.86
CA LEU A 142 -2.66 0.25 -23.75
C LEU A 142 -3.68 1.40 -23.86
N LEU A 143 -3.45 2.36 -24.75
CA LEU A 143 -4.37 3.48 -25.01
C LEU A 143 -5.39 3.17 -26.11
N LYS A 144 -5.30 1.98 -26.70
CA LYS A 144 -6.13 1.51 -27.80
C LYS A 144 -6.65 0.12 -27.47
N GLN A 145 -7.44 -0.42 -28.39
CA GLN A 145 -7.73 -1.85 -28.40
C GLN A 145 -6.57 -2.56 -29.10
N SER A 146 -5.80 -3.38 -28.37
CA SER A 146 -4.59 -4.04 -28.84
C SER A 146 -4.44 -5.44 -28.25
N SER A 147 -3.84 -6.35 -29.03
CA SER A 147 -3.44 -7.67 -28.54
C SER A 147 -2.01 -7.61 -28.01
N ILE A 148 -1.84 -7.77 -26.69
CA ILE A 148 -0.54 -7.66 -26.01
C ILE A 148 -0.20 -9.01 -25.38
N ALA A 149 0.91 -9.62 -25.81
CA ALA A 149 1.30 -10.93 -25.30
C ALA A 149 2.80 -11.15 -25.25
N TRP A 150 3.25 -11.96 -24.29
CA TRP A 150 4.58 -12.55 -24.25
C TRP A 150 4.48 -14.02 -24.61
N SER A 151 5.42 -14.54 -25.42
CA SER A 151 5.44 -15.97 -25.77
C SER A 151 6.86 -16.51 -25.90
N ASP A 152 7.07 -17.75 -25.46
CA ASP A 152 8.30 -18.52 -25.71
C ASP A 152 8.18 -19.48 -26.91
N GLY A 153 7.09 -19.37 -27.68
CA GLY A 153 6.74 -20.27 -28.79
C GLY A 153 5.96 -21.52 -28.38
N LYS A 154 5.91 -21.84 -27.08
CA LYS A 154 5.09 -22.95 -26.53
C LYS A 154 3.94 -22.43 -25.66
N ARG A 155 4.20 -21.37 -24.91
CA ARG A 155 3.32 -20.74 -23.94
C ARG A 155 3.09 -19.28 -24.33
N THR A 156 1.94 -18.76 -23.93
CA THR A 156 1.56 -17.38 -24.19
C THR A 156 0.91 -16.75 -22.96
N TRP A 157 1.43 -15.59 -22.55
CA TRP A 157 0.93 -14.77 -21.47
C TRP A 157 0.30 -13.52 -22.08
N ARG A 158 -1.02 -13.42 -22.06
CA ARG A 158 -1.74 -12.27 -22.63
C ARG A 158 -2.13 -11.28 -21.55
N LEU A 159 -1.73 -10.03 -21.74
CA LEU A 159 -2.09 -8.91 -20.87
C LEU A 159 -3.38 -8.28 -21.41
N SER A 160 -4.35 -8.01 -20.54
CA SER A 160 -5.55 -7.29 -20.92
C SER A 160 -5.27 -5.80 -21.11
N ASP A 161 -5.88 -5.18 -22.11
CA ASP A 161 -5.92 -3.73 -22.30
C ASP A 161 -7.18 -3.08 -21.68
N LYS A 162 -8.17 -3.89 -21.27
CA LYS A 162 -9.46 -3.42 -20.76
C LYS A 162 -9.25 -2.62 -19.48
N GLY A 163 -9.52 -1.32 -19.57
CA GLY A 163 -9.44 -0.38 -18.45
C GLY A 163 -8.10 0.36 -18.30
N ALA A 164 -7.07 -0.03 -19.06
CA ALA A 164 -5.74 0.59 -18.99
C ALA A 164 -5.79 2.11 -19.25
N ALA A 165 -6.48 2.54 -20.31
CA ALA A 165 -6.59 3.96 -20.65
C ALA A 165 -7.24 4.81 -19.53
N ALA A 166 -8.22 4.26 -18.81
CA ALA A 166 -8.87 4.96 -17.68
C ALA A 166 -7.92 5.11 -16.49
N VAL A 167 -7.17 4.05 -16.18
CA VAL A 167 -6.15 4.06 -15.13
C VAL A 167 -4.99 5.01 -15.46
N LEU A 168 -4.51 5.02 -16.71
CA LEU A 168 -3.45 5.92 -17.15
C LEU A 168 -3.93 7.38 -17.18
N LEU A 169 -5.21 7.63 -17.46
CA LEU A 169 -5.81 8.96 -17.33
C LEU A 169 -5.77 9.43 -15.86
N LYS A 170 -6.10 8.56 -14.91
CA LYS A 170 -6.00 8.87 -13.48
C LYS A 170 -4.57 9.18 -13.03
N MET A 171 -3.58 8.50 -13.59
CA MET A 171 -2.16 8.82 -13.36
C MET A 171 -1.81 10.25 -13.80
N ASP A 172 -2.24 10.65 -15.01
CA ASP A 172 -2.00 12.00 -15.52
C ASP A 172 -2.76 13.07 -14.73
N GLU A 173 -4.03 12.82 -14.37
CA GLU A 173 -4.85 13.72 -13.53
C GLU A 173 -4.18 13.97 -12.18
N PHE A 174 -3.81 12.89 -11.49
CA PHE A 174 -3.25 12.98 -10.14
C PHE A 174 -1.88 13.70 -10.10
N GLN A 175 -1.08 13.57 -11.15
CA GLN A 175 0.23 14.24 -11.26
C GLN A 175 0.17 15.60 -11.97
N GLY A 176 -1.03 16.08 -12.32
CA GLY A 176 -1.22 17.37 -13.00
C GLY A 176 -0.54 17.42 -14.37
N ARG A 177 -0.67 16.35 -15.16
CA ARG A 177 0.01 16.19 -16.46
C ARG A 177 -0.86 16.30 -17.69
N LEU A 178 -2.18 16.37 -17.54
CA LEU A 178 -3.06 16.54 -18.68
C LEU A 178 -2.67 17.79 -19.46
N GLY A 179 -2.62 17.70 -20.79
CA GLY A 179 -2.28 18.83 -21.64
C GLY A 179 -0.77 19.08 -21.79
N THR A 180 0.13 18.37 -21.10
CA THR A 180 1.58 18.48 -21.34
C THR A 180 2.05 17.51 -22.42
N PRO A 181 3.26 17.70 -23.01
CA PRO A 181 3.88 16.72 -23.89
C PRO A 181 4.13 15.36 -23.22
N GLY A 182 4.31 15.36 -21.89
CA GLY A 182 4.59 14.20 -21.07
C GLY A 182 3.36 13.45 -20.53
N ALA A 183 2.13 13.87 -20.85
CA ALA A 183 0.93 13.08 -20.57
C ALA A 183 0.98 11.73 -21.31
N LEU A 184 0.41 10.70 -20.70
CA LEU A 184 0.21 9.40 -21.32
C LEU A 184 -1.01 9.42 -22.24
N THR A 185 -2.10 10.01 -21.79
CA THR A 185 -3.40 9.96 -22.47
C THR A 185 -3.66 11.22 -23.31
N ARG A 186 -3.91 12.37 -22.66
CA ARG A 186 -4.27 13.64 -23.29
C ARG A 186 -3.05 14.55 -23.39
N LYS A 187 -2.19 14.27 -24.37
CA LYS A 187 -1.02 15.10 -24.67
C LYS A 187 -1.42 16.50 -25.16
N GLY A 188 -0.59 17.49 -24.87
CA GLY A 188 -0.78 18.85 -25.36
C GLY A 188 0.52 19.66 -25.39
N LYS A 189 0.39 20.98 -25.24
CA LYS A 189 1.49 21.96 -25.35
C LYS A 189 1.77 22.71 -24.05
N GLU A 190 1.10 22.36 -22.96
CA GLU A 190 1.39 22.95 -21.65
C GLU A 190 2.83 22.62 -21.23
N ASP A 191 3.47 23.54 -20.50
CA ASP A 191 4.85 23.36 -20.09
C ASP A 191 4.99 22.14 -19.18
N GLU A 192 5.90 21.22 -19.52
CA GLU A 192 6.19 20.04 -18.70
C GLU A 192 6.72 20.41 -17.29
N ASN A 193 7.15 21.65 -17.08
CA ASN A 193 7.51 22.16 -15.76
C ASN A 193 6.30 22.60 -14.90
N SER A 194 5.08 22.67 -15.45
CA SER A 194 3.87 22.99 -14.68
C SER A 194 3.32 21.80 -13.88
N VAL A 195 3.83 20.59 -14.14
CA VAL A 195 3.38 19.35 -13.50
C VAL A 195 3.65 19.37 -12.00
N LEU A 196 2.86 18.61 -11.24
CA LEU A 196 3.01 18.59 -9.79
C LEU A 196 4.37 17.99 -9.40
N PRO A 197 5.18 18.70 -8.56
CA PRO A 197 6.46 18.17 -8.09
C PRO A 197 6.25 17.01 -7.12
N PRO A 198 7.26 16.17 -6.88
CA PRO A 198 7.19 15.16 -5.84
C PRO A 198 7.08 15.81 -4.46
N LEU A 199 6.45 15.10 -3.52
CA LEU A 199 6.40 15.49 -2.11
C LEU A 199 7.32 14.59 -1.28
N PRO A 200 8.02 15.11 -0.26
CA PRO A 200 8.85 14.28 0.60
C PRO A 200 7.98 13.33 1.43
N ALA A 201 8.44 12.08 1.58
CA ALA A 201 7.82 11.16 2.52
C ALA A 201 7.96 11.72 3.95
N PRO A 202 6.88 11.76 4.75
CA PRO A 202 6.95 12.16 6.15
C PRO A 202 7.97 11.32 6.91
N VAL A 203 8.71 11.97 7.80
CA VAL A 203 9.66 11.27 8.68
C VAL A 203 8.98 11.00 10.01
N VAL A 204 8.93 9.73 10.41
CA VAL A 204 8.39 9.30 11.71
C VAL A 204 9.55 8.82 12.57
N GLN A 205 9.72 9.43 13.74
CA GLN A 205 10.71 9.01 14.72
C GLN A 205 10.09 7.96 15.64
N ALA A 206 10.59 6.73 15.57
CA ALA A 206 10.20 5.69 16.52
C ALA A 206 10.77 6.02 17.91
N ALA A 207 9.99 5.74 18.94
CA ALA A 207 10.43 5.82 20.33
C ALA A 207 10.75 4.44 20.91
N PRO A 208 11.71 4.35 21.85
CA PRO A 208 12.03 3.08 22.47
C PRO A 208 10.85 2.59 23.32
N VAL A 209 10.61 1.28 23.28
CA VAL A 209 9.78 0.55 24.23
C VAL A 209 10.67 -0.38 25.07
N PRO A 210 10.27 -0.77 26.29
CA PRO A 210 11.02 -1.75 27.08
C PRO A 210 11.26 -3.05 26.30
N ALA A 211 12.43 -3.66 26.45
CA ALA A 211 12.77 -4.92 25.77
C ALA A 211 11.90 -6.09 26.26
N ASP A 212 11.66 -6.16 27.57
CA ASP A 212 10.57 -6.94 28.14
C ASP A 212 9.41 -5.99 28.46
N ASP A 213 8.46 -5.91 27.54
CA ASP A 213 7.30 -5.03 27.66
C ASP A 213 6.07 -5.74 28.21
N ARG A 214 6.09 -7.06 28.45
CA ARG A 214 4.91 -7.79 28.91
C ARG A 214 4.55 -7.37 30.34
N VAL A 215 3.27 -7.08 30.57
CA VAL A 215 2.76 -6.67 31.88
C VAL A 215 1.73 -7.66 32.38
N GLN A 216 2.02 -8.29 33.52
CA GLN A 216 1.04 -9.06 34.27
C GLN A 216 0.29 -8.13 35.22
N LEU A 217 -1.03 -8.04 35.05
CA LEU A 217 -1.91 -7.25 35.90
C LEU A 217 -2.74 -8.16 36.83
N PRO A 218 -3.04 -7.74 38.07
CA PRO A 218 -3.97 -8.46 38.93
C PRO A 218 -5.34 -8.66 38.27
N ARG A 219 -6.02 -9.76 38.59
CA ARG A 219 -7.31 -10.13 37.98
C ARG A 219 -8.38 -9.03 38.06
N ALA A 220 -8.47 -8.32 39.19
CA ALA A 220 -9.40 -7.21 39.36
C ALA A 220 -9.09 -6.04 38.40
N THR A 221 -7.81 -5.72 38.22
CA THR A 221 -7.32 -4.69 37.29
C THR A 221 -7.60 -5.08 35.84
N LEU A 222 -7.33 -6.32 35.45
CA LEU A 222 -7.63 -6.84 34.11
C LEU A 222 -9.13 -6.76 33.79
N ASN A 223 -9.98 -7.13 34.75
CA ASN A 223 -11.44 -7.05 34.56
C ASN A 223 -11.90 -5.60 34.37
N SER A 224 -11.41 -4.67 35.21
CA SER A 224 -11.72 -3.25 35.09
C SER A 224 -11.23 -2.66 33.76
N LEU A 225 -10.02 -3.01 33.32
CA LEU A 225 -9.47 -2.59 32.04
C LEU A 225 -10.31 -3.14 30.87
N ARG A 226 -10.63 -4.45 30.88
CA ARG A 226 -11.48 -5.09 29.87
C ARG A 226 -12.83 -4.38 29.74
N SER A 227 -13.47 -4.02 30.86
CA SER A 227 -14.72 -3.26 30.85
C SER A 227 -14.56 -1.90 30.17
N ALA A 228 -13.46 -1.18 30.45
CA ALA A 228 -13.19 0.11 29.80
C ALA A 228 -12.95 -0.04 28.29
N LEU A 229 -12.21 -1.07 27.86
CA LEU A 229 -11.96 -1.34 26.43
C LEU A 229 -13.25 -1.67 25.69
N ARG A 230 -14.11 -2.53 26.24
CA ARG A 230 -15.42 -2.87 25.65
C ARG A 230 -16.40 -1.71 25.60
N ALA A 231 -16.27 -0.75 26.51
CA ALA A 231 -17.07 0.46 26.45
C ALA A 231 -16.62 1.39 25.29
N SER A 232 -15.38 1.24 24.81
CA SER A 232 -14.80 2.12 23.78
C SER A 232 -15.15 1.72 22.34
N THR A 233 -15.55 0.47 22.08
CA THR A 233 -16.00 0.00 20.76
C THR A 233 -17.01 -1.14 20.89
N LYS A 234 -17.94 -1.21 19.93
CA LYS A 234 -18.91 -2.30 19.80
C LYS A 234 -18.62 -3.22 18.62
N ASP A 235 -17.53 -2.95 17.89
CA ASP A 235 -17.26 -3.53 16.57
C ASP A 235 -16.47 -4.83 16.64
N CYS A 236 -16.00 -5.22 17.83
CA CYS A 236 -15.47 -6.56 18.05
C CYS A 236 -16.57 -7.57 18.33
N GLU A 237 -16.38 -8.77 17.78
CA GLU A 237 -17.23 -9.92 18.02
C GLU A 237 -17.28 -10.25 19.51
N LYS A 238 -18.48 -10.61 19.97
CA LYS A 238 -18.68 -11.07 21.33
C LYS A 238 -18.47 -12.58 21.36
N PRO A 239 -17.80 -13.12 22.39
CA PRO A 239 -17.72 -14.56 22.57
C PRO A 239 -19.12 -15.16 22.66
N GLU A 240 -19.31 -16.36 22.11
CA GLU A 240 -20.59 -17.04 22.15
C GLU A 240 -20.97 -17.43 23.60
N PRO A 241 -22.27 -17.61 23.90
CA PRO A 241 -22.69 -18.08 25.21
C PRO A 241 -22.03 -19.43 25.56
N GLY A 242 -21.20 -19.43 26.62
CA GLY A 242 -20.47 -20.61 27.08
C GLY A 242 -18.98 -20.62 26.71
N GLU A 243 -18.53 -19.71 25.85
CA GLU A 243 -17.12 -19.56 25.53
C GLU A 243 -16.37 -18.72 26.58
N SER A 244 -15.07 -19.02 26.71
CA SER A 244 -14.18 -18.22 27.53
C SER A 244 -13.99 -16.83 26.94
N GLN A 245 -13.86 -15.83 27.81
CA GLN A 245 -13.55 -14.48 27.37
C GLN A 245 -12.17 -14.44 26.72
N PRO A 246 -12.00 -13.71 25.59
CA PRO A 246 -10.68 -13.53 25.00
C PRO A 246 -9.65 -13.05 26.02
N GLU A 247 -8.45 -13.60 25.94
CA GLU A 247 -7.33 -13.16 26.75
C GLU A 247 -7.02 -11.69 26.43
N LEU A 248 -6.74 -10.91 27.48
CA LEU A 248 -6.33 -9.52 27.34
C LEU A 248 -4.82 -9.47 27.50
N HIS A 249 -4.12 -9.16 26.41
CA HIS A 249 -2.68 -8.95 26.42
C HIS A 249 -2.39 -7.50 26.77
N VAL A 250 -1.39 -7.28 27.65
CA VAL A 250 -0.99 -5.95 28.08
C VAL A 250 0.51 -5.82 27.97
N ARG A 251 0.94 -4.76 27.29
CA ARG A 251 2.33 -4.42 27.07
C ARG A 251 2.63 -2.99 27.53
N ARG A 252 3.86 -2.71 27.92
CA ARG A 252 4.31 -1.40 28.38
C ARG A 252 4.89 -0.61 27.22
N LEU A 253 4.35 0.59 27.00
CA LEU A 253 4.90 1.54 26.01
C LEU A 253 5.80 2.59 26.68
N SER A 254 5.42 3.02 27.89
CA SER A 254 6.17 3.99 28.68
C SER A 254 5.90 3.82 30.19
N ALA A 255 6.42 4.73 31.01
CA ALA A 255 6.10 4.77 32.43
C ALA A 255 4.59 4.98 32.70
N THR A 256 3.90 5.67 31.79
CA THR A 256 2.50 6.12 31.98
C THR A 256 1.52 5.51 30.99
N LYS A 257 2.00 4.83 29.94
CA LYS A 257 1.17 4.24 28.88
C LYS A 257 1.37 2.74 28.75
N LEU A 258 0.26 2.04 28.55
CA LEU A 258 0.22 0.62 28.18
C LEU A 258 -0.43 0.47 26.81
N LEU A 259 -0.06 -0.59 26.11
CA LEU A 259 -0.75 -1.12 24.95
C LEU A 259 -1.58 -2.31 25.42
N ALA A 260 -2.88 -2.28 25.19
CA ALA A 260 -3.76 -3.40 25.48
C ALA A 260 -4.29 -3.98 24.18
N SER A 261 -4.39 -5.31 24.09
CA SER A 261 -4.97 -5.98 22.93
C SER A 261 -5.75 -7.23 23.28
N MET A 262 -6.72 -7.56 22.43
CA MET A 262 -7.46 -8.82 22.48
C MET A 262 -7.96 -9.18 21.08
N PRO A 263 -8.17 -10.48 20.80
CA PRO A 263 -8.88 -10.92 19.59
C PRO A 263 -10.20 -10.15 19.41
N CYS A 264 -10.45 -9.66 18.20
CA CYS A 264 -11.58 -8.81 17.88
C CYS A 264 -12.55 -9.48 16.89
N TRP A 265 -12.03 -10.14 15.85
CA TRP A 265 -12.84 -10.89 14.90
C TRP A 265 -12.06 -12.05 14.29
N ALA A 266 -12.77 -13.07 13.82
CA ALA A 266 -12.20 -14.17 13.05
C ALA A 266 -13.05 -14.44 11.80
N GLY A 267 -12.41 -14.42 10.62
CA GLY A 267 -13.02 -14.78 9.34
C GLY A 267 -12.48 -16.10 8.80
N ALA A 268 -12.97 -16.50 7.62
CA ALA A 268 -12.63 -17.80 7.02
C ALA A 268 -11.13 -18.05 6.81
N TYR A 269 -10.34 -17.00 6.62
CA TYR A 269 -8.90 -17.10 6.33
C TYR A 269 -8.07 -15.96 6.95
N ASN A 270 -8.68 -15.13 7.79
CA ASN A 270 -8.10 -13.94 8.40
C ASN A 270 -8.56 -13.82 9.86
N THR A 271 -7.79 -13.13 10.68
CA THR A 271 -8.17 -12.72 12.03
C THR A 271 -7.76 -11.27 12.26
N GLY A 272 -8.47 -10.58 13.15
CA GLY A 272 -8.10 -9.24 13.60
C GLY A 272 -8.04 -9.15 15.11
N GLU A 273 -6.98 -8.55 15.62
CA GLU A 273 -6.86 -8.12 17.01
C GLU A 273 -7.12 -6.62 17.13
N ALA A 274 -7.87 -6.25 18.16
CA ALA A 274 -8.04 -4.86 18.51
C ALA A 274 -6.92 -4.40 19.44
N TYR A 275 -6.39 -3.22 19.18
CA TYR A 275 -5.32 -2.60 19.96
C TYR A 275 -5.73 -1.23 20.47
N TRP A 276 -5.38 -0.93 21.72
CA TRP A 276 -5.61 0.37 22.35
C TRP A 276 -4.35 0.88 23.05
N VAL A 277 -4.12 2.18 22.99
CA VAL A 277 -3.28 2.87 23.97
C VAL A 277 -4.14 3.23 25.17
N VAL A 278 -3.65 2.92 26.38
CA VAL A 278 -4.32 3.25 27.64
C VAL A 278 -3.35 3.88 28.63
N ASN A 279 -3.88 4.65 29.58
CA ASN A 279 -3.13 5.04 30.77
C ASN A 279 -2.77 3.81 31.61
N ALA A 280 -1.61 3.81 32.25
CA ALA A 280 -1.17 2.71 33.10
C ALA A 280 -1.99 2.52 34.38
N LYS A 281 -2.85 3.48 34.73
CA LYS A 281 -3.75 3.47 35.89
C LYS A 281 -5.12 4.07 35.52
N PRO A 282 -6.20 3.72 36.24
CA PRO A 282 -7.50 4.39 36.09
C PRO A 282 -7.41 5.92 36.32
N PRO A 283 -8.20 6.72 35.58
CA PRO A 283 -9.04 6.34 34.46
C PRO A 283 -8.20 5.93 33.23
N TYR A 284 -8.47 4.75 32.67
CA TYR A 284 -7.63 4.14 31.63
C TYR A 284 -7.66 4.90 30.30
N ALA A 285 -8.73 5.64 30.01
CA ALA A 285 -8.89 6.48 28.82
C ALA A 285 -8.43 5.78 27.51
N PRO A 286 -9.10 4.68 27.12
CA PRO A 286 -8.69 3.89 25.96
C PRO A 286 -8.82 4.67 24.65
N GLU A 287 -7.74 4.68 23.89
CA GLU A 287 -7.68 5.18 22.52
C GLU A 287 -7.56 3.98 21.57
N LEU A 288 -8.62 3.70 20.83
CA LEU A 288 -8.63 2.61 19.85
C LEU A 288 -7.70 2.94 18.69
N LEU A 289 -6.77 2.02 18.40
CA LEU A 289 -5.83 2.16 17.31
C LEU A 289 -6.36 1.50 16.04
N THR A 290 -6.69 0.22 16.12
CA THR A 290 -7.14 -0.61 15.00
C THR A 290 -7.91 -1.80 15.54
N LEU A 291 -8.74 -2.41 14.69
CA LEU A 291 -9.44 -3.68 14.93
C LEU A 291 -8.82 -4.83 14.12
N ASP A 292 -7.89 -4.52 13.23
CA ASP A 292 -7.43 -5.41 12.16
C ASP A 292 -5.96 -5.82 12.31
N ALA A 293 -5.33 -5.53 13.45
CA ALA A 293 -3.93 -5.89 13.66
C ALA A 293 -3.76 -7.40 13.62
N THR A 294 -2.65 -7.84 13.03
CA THR A 294 -2.25 -9.25 12.98
C THR A 294 -1.02 -9.51 13.82
N ASP A 295 -0.19 -8.49 14.09
CA ASP A 295 0.99 -8.62 14.93
C ASP A 295 1.37 -7.30 15.62
N TYR A 296 2.14 -7.45 16.70
CA TYR A 296 2.83 -6.36 17.37
C TYR A 296 4.24 -6.77 17.76
N SER A 297 5.23 -5.94 17.42
CA SER A 297 6.60 -6.10 17.87
C SER A 297 7.30 -4.77 18.08
N ALA A 298 7.94 -4.60 19.24
CA ALA A 298 8.86 -3.49 19.56
C ALA A 298 8.34 -2.08 19.20
N GLY A 299 7.07 -1.78 19.51
CA GLY A 299 6.46 -0.49 19.22
C GLY A 299 5.92 -0.35 17.80
N LYS A 300 5.86 -1.44 17.03
CA LYS A 300 5.27 -1.50 15.69
C LYS A 300 4.05 -2.42 15.69
N LEU A 301 2.96 -1.96 15.09
CA LEU A 301 1.75 -2.71 14.81
C LEU A 301 1.68 -2.98 13.31
N ASP A 302 1.43 -4.23 12.96
CA ASP A 302 1.22 -4.66 11.58
C ASP A 302 -0.20 -5.21 11.45
N ALA A 303 -0.87 -4.81 10.37
CA ALA A 303 -2.07 -5.50 9.87
C ALA A 303 -1.77 -6.02 8.48
N SER A 304 -2.01 -7.30 8.24
CA SER A 304 -1.89 -7.92 6.92
C SER A 304 -3.05 -8.87 6.71
N GLN A 305 -3.93 -8.53 5.78
CA GLN A 305 -5.18 -9.26 5.56
C GLN A 305 -5.23 -9.78 4.13
N LYS A 306 -5.53 -11.07 3.97
CA LYS A 306 -5.74 -11.67 2.64
C LYS A 306 -7.00 -11.11 2.01
N GLY A 307 -6.98 -10.88 0.70
CA GLY A 307 -8.20 -10.56 -0.04
C GLY A 307 -9.12 -11.78 -0.26
N ARG A 308 -8.53 -12.99 -0.30
CA ARG A 308 -9.25 -14.28 -0.37
C ARG A 308 -8.39 -15.43 0.17
N GLY A 309 -9.01 -16.59 0.40
CA GLY A 309 -8.37 -17.75 1.02
C GLY A 309 -7.05 -18.21 0.39
N ILE A 310 -6.92 -18.07 -0.93
CA ILE A 310 -5.71 -18.39 -1.70
C ILE A 310 -4.50 -17.54 -1.26
N GLY A 311 -4.73 -16.30 -0.80
CA GLY A 311 -3.65 -15.40 -0.38
C GLY A 311 -2.79 -14.89 -1.54
N ASP A 312 -3.37 -14.79 -2.74
CA ASP A 312 -2.76 -14.24 -3.96
C ASP A 312 -2.90 -12.71 -4.07
N CYS A 313 -3.36 -12.06 -3.01
CA CYS A 313 -3.55 -10.61 -2.84
C CYS A 313 -3.74 -10.30 -1.35
N TRP A 314 -3.23 -9.15 -0.91
CA TRP A 314 -3.26 -8.73 0.49
C TRP A 314 -3.45 -7.21 0.60
N SER A 315 -4.09 -6.77 1.68
CA SER A 315 -3.99 -5.41 2.18
C SER A 315 -3.03 -5.34 3.37
N PHE A 316 -2.31 -4.23 3.52
CA PHE A 316 -1.41 -4.01 4.64
C PHE A 316 -1.57 -2.62 5.26
N ASP A 317 -1.37 -2.54 6.57
CA ASP A 317 -1.26 -1.32 7.37
C ASP A 317 -0.10 -1.47 8.36
N GLU A 318 0.62 -0.39 8.62
CA GLU A 318 1.63 -0.34 9.66
C GLU A 318 1.46 0.91 10.51
N ARG A 319 1.65 0.76 11.83
CA ARG A 319 1.68 1.88 12.76
C ARG A 319 2.86 1.79 13.71
N VAL A 320 3.53 2.91 13.95
CA VAL A 320 4.72 3.00 14.80
C VAL A 320 4.49 3.91 15.99
N TRP A 321 4.94 3.45 17.16
CA TRP A 321 4.95 4.20 18.41
C TRP A 321 6.00 5.33 18.38
N THR A 322 5.53 6.55 18.63
CA THR A 322 6.35 7.77 18.61
C THR A 322 6.74 8.27 20.01
N GLY A 323 6.40 7.53 21.07
CA GLY A 323 6.59 7.94 22.46
C GLY A 323 5.38 8.64 23.06
N GLN A 324 4.46 9.10 22.20
CA GLN A 324 3.21 9.75 22.61
C GLN A 324 1.98 9.02 22.06
N ARG A 325 2.03 8.60 20.79
CA ARG A 325 0.94 7.92 20.08
C ARG A 325 1.49 6.96 19.02
N PHE A 326 0.66 6.04 18.56
CA PHE A 326 0.93 5.33 17.31
C PHE A 326 0.57 6.20 16.13
N VAL A 327 1.42 6.22 15.10
CA VAL A 327 1.21 6.93 13.85
C VAL A 327 1.27 5.93 12.72
N GLN A 328 0.31 5.99 11.80
CA GLN A 328 0.30 5.17 10.59
C GLN A 328 1.52 5.53 9.73
N THR A 329 2.31 4.53 9.36
CA THR A 329 3.60 4.68 8.67
C THR A 329 3.61 4.03 7.29
N SER A 330 2.73 3.06 7.06
CA SER A 330 2.55 2.38 5.79
C SER A 330 1.09 1.99 5.60
N GLN A 331 0.60 2.05 4.37
CA GLN A 331 -0.72 1.55 3.99
C GLN A 331 -0.74 1.21 2.51
N GLY A 332 -1.38 0.10 2.13
CA GLY A 332 -1.57 -0.24 0.73
C GLY A 332 -2.13 -1.65 0.51
N THR A 333 -2.01 -2.11 -0.72
CA THR A 333 -2.36 -3.47 -1.12
C THR A 333 -1.26 -4.09 -1.98
N THR A 334 -1.38 -5.38 -2.27
CA THR A 334 -0.54 -6.06 -3.25
C THR A 334 -1.20 -6.24 -4.62
N GLY A 335 -2.27 -5.47 -4.84
CA GLY A 335 -3.12 -5.48 -6.03
C GLY A 335 -4.22 -6.54 -6.02
N LYS A 336 -4.86 -6.74 -7.17
CA LYS A 336 -5.95 -7.68 -7.39
C LYS A 336 -5.54 -9.13 -7.23
N CYS A 337 -6.50 -9.94 -6.78
CA CYS A 337 -6.40 -11.38 -6.58
C CYS A 337 -6.45 -12.14 -7.92
N MET A 338 -5.38 -12.02 -8.69
CA MET A 338 -5.28 -12.54 -10.06
C MET A 338 -4.36 -13.77 -10.15
N ASN A 339 -4.12 -14.51 -9.06
CA ASN A 339 -3.28 -15.72 -9.04
C ASN A 339 -1.89 -15.52 -9.67
N ILE A 340 -1.32 -14.31 -9.51
CA ILE A 340 0.02 -14.02 -10.04
C ILE A 340 1.09 -14.63 -9.13
N ALA A 341 1.01 -14.38 -7.84
CA ALA A 341 1.93 -14.95 -6.86
C ALA A 341 1.29 -14.98 -5.48
N ALA A 342 1.72 -15.91 -4.64
CA ALA A 342 1.44 -15.85 -3.21
C ALA A 342 1.92 -14.50 -2.66
N GLY A 343 1.07 -13.82 -1.90
CA GLY A 343 1.34 -12.45 -1.43
C GLY A 343 0.88 -11.35 -2.38
N GLY A 344 0.59 -11.65 -3.65
CA GLY A 344 0.23 -10.67 -4.68
C GLY A 344 1.34 -10.37 -5.68
N ALA A 345 0.98 -9.68 -6.77
CA ALA A 345 1.91 -9.38 -7.86
C ALA A 345 2.88 -8.25 -7.49
N TRP A 346 2.35 -7.17 -6.90
CA TRP A 346 3.07 -5.91 -6.74
C TRP A 346 2.90 -5.34 -5.34
N SER A 347 3.54 -4.20 -5.06
CA SER A 347 3.22 -3.38 -3.89
C SER A 347 2.63 -2.06 -4.37
N LEU A 348 1.41 -1.76 -3.94
CA LEU A 348 0.63 -0.59 -4.32
C LEU A 348 0.35 0.27 -3.06
N PRO A 349 1.37 0.96 -2.52
CA PRO A 349 1.21 1.80 -1.34
C PRO A 349 0.40 3.06 -1.64
N LEU A 350 -0.40 3.47 -0.66
CA LEU A 350 -1.09 4.76 -0.58
C LEU A 350 -0.40 5.69 0.42
N LEU A 351 0.23 5.13 1.45
CA LEU A 351 1.03 5.85 2.43
C LEU A 351 2.42 5.23 2.51
N VAL A 352 3.42 6.07 2.35
CA VAL A 352 4.83 5.76 2.63
C VAL A 352 5.41 6.81 3.57
N THR A 353 6.22 6.37 4.52
CA THR A 353 6.96 7.23 5.44
C THR A 353 8.41 6.75 5.56
N THR A 354 9.29 7.63 6.00
CA THR A 354 10.63 7.24 6.45
C THR A 354 10.60 7.06 7.95
N VAL A 355 10.63 5.81 8.43
CA VAL A 355 10.71 5.51 9.86
C VAL A 355 12.17 5.53 10.29
N ARG A 356 12.50 6.40 11.24
CA ARG A 356 13.81 6.41 11.90
C ARG A 356 13.73 5.55 13.16
N PRO A 357 14.65 4.59 13.35
CA PRO A 357 14.63 3.73 14.53
C PRO A 357 14.86 4.54 15.81
N ALA A 358 14.46 3.98 16.93
CA ALA A 358 14.70 4.59 18.23
C ALA A 358 16.22 4.71 18.49
N PRO A 359 16.69 5.79 19.15
CA PRO A 359 18.08 5.87 19.58
C PRO A 359 18.44 4.67 20.46
N GLY A 360 19.47 3.91 20.08
CA GLY A 360 19.98 2.76 20.85
C GLY A 360 19.41 1.39 20.44
N THR A 361 18.45 1.31 19.53
CA THR A 361 18.06 0.04 18.88
C THR A 361 18.95 -0.18 17.65
N ARG A 362 19.74 -1.25 17.61
CA ARG A 362 20.44 -1.64 16.36
C ARG A 362 19.41 -2.13 15.33
N PRO A 363 19.63 -1.83 14.03
CA PRO A 363 18.74 -2.27 12.95
C PRO A 363 18.68 -3.79 12.82
#